data_AF-A0A375JDE4-F1
#
_entry.id   AF-A0A375JDE4-F1
#
_cell.length_a   1.000
_cell.length_b   1.000
_cell.length_c   1.000
_cell.angle_alpha   90.00
_cell.angle_beta   90.00
_cell.angle_gamma   90.00
#
_symmetry.space_group_name_H-M   'P 1'
#
loop_
_entity.id
_entity.type
_entity.pdbx_description
1 polymer ?
#
loop_
_entity_poly.entity_id
_entity_poly.type
_entity_poly.pdbx_seq_one_letter_code
_entity_poly.pdbx_strand_id
1 'polypeptide(L)'
;MLAAPIITGVPGMQIREQGPLVTLLRTLRDPHTRRPKSIVAGTFRASEGPSCALLATLAPPELASLRRWLDARSPHPVPPRHESVLHDAHRR
;
A
#
# COMPACT_ATOMS: atom_id res chain seq x y z
N MET A 1 21.24 -5.52 -4.80
CA MET A 1 20.27 -5.82 -3.72
C MET A 1 19.73 -4.48 -3.21
N LEU A 2 18.50 -4.12 -3.57
CA LEU A 2 17.89 -2.85 -3.14
C LEU A 2 17.25 -3.06 -1.76
N ALA A 3 17.81 -2.42 -0.74
CA ALA A 3 17.19 -2.31 0.58
C ALA A 3 16.03 -1.31 0.49
N ALA A 4 14.81 -1.79 0.73
CA ALA A 4 13.64 -0.93 0.83
C ALA A 4 13.71 -0.08 2.12
N PRO A 5 13.41 1.23 2.08
CA PRO A 5 13.46 2.08 3.26
C PRO A 5 12.29 1.77 4.21
N ILE A 6 12.59 1.53 5.49
CA ILE A 6 11.59 1.38 6.56
C ILE A 6 11.56 2.70 7.35
N ILE A 7 10.57 3.55 7.05
CA ILE A 7 10.27 4.76 7.83
C ILE A 7 9.65 4.32 9.17
N THR A 8 10.29 4.67 10.30
CA THR A 8 9.87 4.25 11.65
C THR A 8 9.42 5.46 12.46
N GLY A 9 8.22 5.41 13.06
CA GLY A 9 7.78 6.45 13.99
C GLY A 9 6.30 6.47 14.43
N VAL A 10 5.55 5.36 14.35
CA VAL A 10 4.17 5.24 14.91
C VAL A 10 3.81 3.74 14.96
N PRO A 11 2.84 3.27 15.77
CA PRO A 11 2.27 1.92 15.61
C PRO A 11 1.82 1.79 14.15
N GLY A 12 2.60 1.03 13.40
CA GLY A 12 2.67 1.15 11.96
C GLY A 12 2.46 -0.20 11.31
N MET A 13 1.60 -0.20 10.30
CA MET A 13 1.37 -1.30 9.39
C MET A 13 2.48 -1.30 8.33
N GLN A 14 3.22 -2.39 8.23
CA GLN A 14 4.14 -2.68 7.15
C GLN A 14 3.47 -3.63 6.17
N ILE A 15 3.63 -3.37 4.87
CA ILE A 15 3.06 -4.20 3.80
C ILE A 15 4.21 -4.78 3.02
N ARG A 16 4.27 -6.11 2.92
CA ARG A 16 5.29 -6.83 2.16
C ARG A 16 4.64 -7.56 1.01
N GLU A 17 5.15 -7.36 -0.19
CA GLU A 17 4.73 -8.08 -1.39
C GLU A 17 5.83 -9.08 -1.79
N GLN A 18 5.46 -10.34 -1.95
CA GLN A 18 6.34 -11.44 -2.37
C GLN A 18 5.65 -12.19 -3.51
N GLY A 19 5.93 -11.76 -4.75
CA GLY A 19 5.23 -12.25 -5.93
C GLY A 19 3.72 -11.97 -5.82
N PRO A 20 2.84 -12.98 -5.95
CA PRO A 20 1.39 -12.77 -5.86
C PRO A 20 0.87 -12.58 -4.43
N LEU A 21 1.71 -12.78 -3.40
CA LEU A 21 1.28 -12.78 -2.02
C LEU A 21 1.64 -11.46 -1.33
N VAL A 22 0.68 -10.90 -0.60
CA VAL A 22 0.84 -9.70 0.20
C VAL A 22 0.68 -10.08 1.67
N THR A 23 1.66 -9.71 2.48
CA THR A 23 1.66 -9.91 3.93
C THR A 23 1.57 -8.58 4.64
N LEU A 24 0.59 -8.47 5.54
CA LEU A 24 0.40 -7.33 6.42
C LEU A 24 1.08 -7.63 7.75
N LEU A 25 2.03 -6.80 8.13
CA LEU A 25 2.78 -6.89 9.38
C LEU A 25 2.41 -5.69 10.24
N ARG A 26 1.86 -5.94 11.43
CA ARG A 26 1.62 -4.88 12.41
C ARG A 26 2.73 -4.84 13.43
N THR A 27 3.19 -3.64 13.76
CA THR A 27 4.19 -3.43 14.80
C THR A 27 3.50 -3.21 16.14
N LEU A 28 3.69 -4.15 17.07
CA LEU A 28 3.22 -4.03 18.45
C LEU A 28 4.41 -3.78 19.38
N ARG A 29 4.16 -3.17 20.54
CA ARG A 29 5.15 -3.15 21.63
C ARG A 29 4.91 -4.36 22.52
N ASP A 30 5.96 -5.14 22.73
CA ASP A 30 5.94 -6.22 23.70
C ASP A 30 5.68 -5.64 25.11
N PRO A 31 4.69 -6.14 25.86
CA PRO A 31 4.30 -5.54 27.14
C PRO A 31 5.36 -5.76 28.23
N HIS A 32 6.19 -6.80 28.11
CA HIS A 32 7.19 -7.16 29.11
C HIS A 32 8.53 -6.46 28.85
N THR A 33 8.94 -6.38 27.59
CA THR A 33 10.26 -5.85 27.19
C THR A 33 10.18 -4.44 26.61
N ARG A 34 8.96 -3.94 26.33
CA ARG A 34 8.67 -2.65 25.66
C ARG A 34 9.27 -2.54 24.24
N ARG A 35 9.89 -3.60 23.73
CA ARG A 35 10.53 -3.63 22.41
C ARG A 35 9.47 -3.73 21.31
N PRO A 36 9.69 -3.07 20.15
CA PRO A 36 8.82 -3.27 18.99
C PRO A 36 8.98 -4.69 18.45
N LYS A 37 7.86 -5.32 18.12
CA LYS A 37 7.76 -6.64 17.51
C LYS A 37 6.78 -6.57 16.35
N SER A 38 7.20 -7.06 15.19
CA SER A 38 6.31 -7.22 14.04
C SER A 38 5.59 -8.55 14.14
N ILE A 39 4.27 -8.54 14.01
CA ILE A 39 3.44 -9.75 13.90
C ILE A 39 2.64 -9.72 12.61
N VAL A 40 2.34 -10.89 12.06
CA VAL A 40 1.49 -11.01 10.87
C VAL A 40 0.05 -10.69 11.27
N ALA A 41 -0.50 -9.63 10.70
CA ALA A 41 -1.91 -9.27 10.81
C ALA A 41 -2.76 -10.08 9.82
N GLY A 42 -2.19 -10.42 8.66
CA GLY A 42 -2.82 -11.30 7.69
C GLY A 42 -2.09 -11.36 6.36
N THR A 43 -2.57 -12.21 5.47
CA THR A 43 -2.03 -12.39 4.12
C THR A 43 -3.16 -12.46 3.11
N PHE A 44 -2.95 -11.94 1.91
CA PHE A 44 -3.89 -12.05 0.81
C PHE A 44 -3.18 -12.05 -0.54
N ARG A 45 -3.87 -12.52 -1.59
CA ARG A 45 -3.34 -12.46 -2.95
C ARG A 45 -3.54 -11.08 -3.55
N ALA A 46 -2.49 -10.55 -4.16
CA ALA A 46 -2.48 -9.19 -4.68
C ALA A 46 -3.49 -8.94 -5.81
N SER A 47 -3.93 -10.00 -6.51
CA SER A 47 -4.97 -9.97 -7.54
C SER A 47 -6.40 -10.05 -6.97
N GLU A 48 -6.57 -10.62 -5.78
CA GLU A 48 -7.87 -10.83 -5.13
C GLU A 48 -8.18 -9.70 -4.15
N GLY A 49 -7.15 -9.11 -3.55
CA GLY A 49 -7.28 -8.09 -2.52
C GLY A 49 -7.53 -8.68 -1.13
N PRO A 50 -7.57 -7.82 -0.10
CA PRO A 50 -7.78 -8.25 1.29
C PRO A 50 -9.22 -8.73 1.52
N SER A 51 -9.40 -9.77 2.32
CA SER A 51 -10.73 -10.26 2.68
C SER A 51 -11.46 -9.31 3.65
N CYS A 52 -12.79 -9.31 3.65
CA CYS A 52 -13.60 -8.52 4.59
C CYS A 52 -13.27 -8.84 6.05
N ALA A 53 -13.01 -10.12 6.35
CA ALA A 53 -12.59 -10.56 7.68
C ALA A 53 -11.25 -9.93 8.08
N LEU A 54 -10.28 -9.87 7.17
CA LEU A 54 -9.00 -9.20 7.43
C LEU A 54 -9.21 -7.71 7.68
N LEU A 55 -9.99 -7.03 6.84
CA LEU A 55 -10.28 -5.60 7.00
C LEU A 55 -10.92 -5.27 8.35
N ALA A 56 -11.81 -6.14 8.86
CA ALA A 56 -12.46 -5.96 10.15
C ALA A 56 -11.50 -6.05 11.36
N THR A 57 -10.33 -6.68 11.18
CA THR A 57 -9.31 -6.79 12.25
C THR A 57 -8.34 -5.61 12.31
N LEU A 58 -8.35 -4.75 11.29
CA LEU A 58 -7.40 -3.65 11.17
C LEU A 58 -7.89 -2.42 11.92
N ALA A 59 -6.98 -1.79 12.67
CA ALA A 59 -7.24 -0.49 13.26
C ALA A 59 -7.33 0.60 12.17
N PRO A 60 -8.03 1.73 12.41
CA PRO A 60 -8.12 2.84 11.45
C PRO A 60 -6.78 3.29 10.81
N PRO A 61 -5.66 3.45 11.55
CA PRO A 61 -4.37 3.81 10.93
C PRO A 61 -3.76 2.69 10.06
N GLU A 62 -4.04 1.43 10.38
CA GLU A 62 -3.59 0.27 9.61
C GLU A 62 -4.39 0.18 8.29
N LEU A 63 -5.71 0.41 8.36
CA LEU A 63 -6.59 0.49 7.21
C LEU A 63 -6.20 1.65 6.27
N ALA A 64 -5.86 2.82 6.81
CA ALA A 64 -5.38 3.95 6.02
C ALA A 64 -4.08 3.62 5.28
N SER A 65 -3.17 2.87 5.92
CA SER A 65 -1.93 2.42 5.30
C SER A 65 -2.17 1.41 4.18
N LEU A 66 -3.10 0.46 4.40
CA LEU A 66 -3.53 -0.49 3.38
C LEU A 66 -4.20 0.19 2.20
N ARG A 67 -5.06 1.19 2.46
CA ARG A 67 -5.77 1.94 1.42
C ARG A 67 -4.78 2.68 0.51
N ARG A 68 -3.81 3.39 1.07
CA ARG A 68 -2.74 4.06 0.30
C ARG A 68 -1.97 3.10 -0.59
N TRP A 69 -1.68 1.89 -0.10
CA TRP A 69 -1.00 0.87 -0.89
C TRP A 69 -1.86 0.33 -2.03
N LEU A 70 -3.16 0.10 -1.79
CA LEU A 70 -4.11 -0.30 -2.83
C LEU A 70 -4.24 0.78 -3.91
N ASP A 71 -4.41 2.03 -3.51
CA ASP A 71 -4.54 3.17 -4.42
C ASP A 71 -3.29 3.36 -5.28
N ALA A 72 -2.09 3.08 -4.73
CA ALA A 72 -0.84 3.12 -5.48
C ALA A 72 -0.68 1.96 -6.50
N ARG A 73 -1.39 0.84 -6.29
CA ARG A 73 -1.36 -0.32 -7.21
C ARG A 73 -2.42 -0.26 -8.30
N SER A 74 -3.53 0.44 -8.08
CA SER A 74 -4.46 0.72 -9.15
C SER A 74 -3.77 1.65 -10.15
N PRO A 75 -3.47 1.22 -11.39
CA PRO A 75 -3.06 2.17 -12.41
C PRO A 75 -4.22 3.17 -12.51
N HIS A 76 -3.93 4.45 -12.23
CA HIS A 76 -4.87 5.52 -12.46
C HIS A 76 -5.50 5.30 -13.85
N PRO A 77 -6.83 5.44 -14.02
CA PRO A 77 -7.36 5.63 -15.36
C PRO A 77 -6.61 6.83 -15.93
N VAL A 78 -5.83 6.59 -16.99
CA VAL A 78 -5.11 7.62 -17.72
C VAL A 78 -6.12 8.75 -17.93
N PRO A 79 -5.89 9.98 -17.46
CA PRO A 79 -6.79 11.08 -17.79
C PRO A 79 -6.89 11.10 -19.32
N PRO A 80 -8.09 11.30 -19.90
CA PRO A 80 -8.23 11.34 -21.35
C PRO A 80 -7.17 12.31 -21.88
N ARG A 81 -6.30 11.78 -22.74
CA ARG A 81 -5.29 12.59 -23.43
C ARG A 81 -6.06 13.73 -24.06
N HIS A 82 -5.89 14.94 -23.53
CA HIS A 82 -6.35 16.14 -24.21
C HIS A 82 -5.78 16.06 -25.61
N GLU A 83 -6.70 16.05 -26.58
CA GLU A 83 -6.38 16.04 -27.98
C GLU A 83 -5.32 17.10 -28.27
N SER A 84 -4.38 16.69 -29.11
CA SER A 84 -3.34 17.50 -29.69
C SER A 84 -3.94 18.72 -30.39
N VAL A 85 -4.06 19.84 -29.68
CA VAL A 85 -4.37 21.13 -30.30
C VAL A 85 -3.05 21.74 -30.78
N LEU A 86 -3.03 22.10 -32.08
CA LEU A 86 -2.00 22.81 -32.85
C LEU A 86 -0.98 21.96 -33.64
N HIS A 87 -1.48 21.08 -34.51
CA HIS A 87 -1.06 21.14 -35.91
C HIS A 87 -1.99 22.12 -36.62
N ASP A 88 -1.67 23.42 -36.63
CA ASP A 88 -1.84 24.29 -37.81
C ASP A 88 -1.35 25.70 -37.46
N ALA A 89 -0.11 26.01 -37.82
CA ALA A 89 0.34 27.38 -37.98
C ALA A 89 1.27 27.43 -39.19
N HIS A 90 0.73 27.08 -40.36
CA HIS A 90 1.38 27.32 -41.64
C HIS A 90 0.42 28.04 -42.59
N ARG A 91 0.25 29.36 -42.41
CA ARG A 91 -0.02 30.29 -43.51
C ARG A 91 0.03 31.75 -43.04
N ARG A 92 1.12 32.44 -43.34
CA ARG A 92 1.16 33.55 -44.31
C ARG A 92 2.56 34.14 -44.39
#